data_AF-A0A0R3VTQ1-F1
#
_entry.id   AF-A0A0R3VTQ1-F1
#
_cell.length_a   1.000
_cell.length_b   1.000
_cell.length_c   1.000
_cell.angle_alpha   90.00
_cell.angle_beta   90.00
_cell.angle_gamma   90.00
#
_symmetry.space_group_name_H-M   'P 1'
#
loop_
_entity.id
_entity.type
_entity.pdbx_description
1 polymer ?
#
loop_
_entity_poly.entity_id
_entity_poly.type
_entity_poly.pdbx_seq_one_letter_code
_entity_poly.pdbx_strand_id
1 'polypeptide(L)'
;MKTDVLLTEKILSEALNHMACDAPCSKDINILEKVESLHTLRRVAATESLISQFIQWMKTNSGRLNDALASCLILDCQELAQECCFTIAFLARRLHFSMRGGVEILIDTLIRLMARALIPREKNITAYREARQLHEERQRLKKSLAIFHPPPLNYNYCEIYHRLIGVIYYTLADLLCSIPLPELIRFFTFRIFRRREIARLLLFKILDSIVSNLSEIQEEAGNLAAEAGVLEMYDDNTWRLLPSVLYMDVLRAFSEINIANREYPNAVLNILRAQATQKYPLMDEKTVANVENYWRQNQFLDVTMERMPRLSLNLPPIEKAVAKSLEVKKDSASGSLHTLNGLQEMGLSSHHPGQAVILRNP
;
A
#
# COMPACT_ATOMS: atom_id res chain seq x y z
N MET A 1 -8.56 -18.07 34.67
CA MET A 1 -7.79 -18.26 33.42
C MET A 1 -8.65 -18.67 32.23
N LYS A 2 -9.24 -19.88 32.14
CA LYS A 2 -10.06 -20.27 30.96
C LYS A 2 -11.28 -19.37 30.71
N THR A 3 -11.92 -18.89 31.78
CA THR A 3 -13.04 -17.93 31.71
C THR A 3 -12.64 -16.56 31.17
N ASP A 4 -11.43 -16.08 31.51
CA ASP A 4 -10.96 -14.76 31.12
C ASP A 4 -10.62 -14.70 29.62
N VAL A 5 -10.05 -15.78 29.08
CA VAL A 5 -9.74 -15.91 27.64
C VAL A 5 -11.01 -15.80 26.78
N LEU A 6 -12.05 -16.56 27.13
CA LEU A 6 -13.34 -16.52 26.41
C LEU A 6 -14.02 -15.15 26.51
N LEU A 7 -13.83 -14.41 27.61
CA LEU A 7 -14.33 -13.05 27.76
C LEU A 7 -13.60 -12.07 26.84
N THR A 8 -12.26 -12.13 26.79
CA THR A 8 -11.45 -11.28 25.89
C THR A 8 -11.76 -11.55 24.42
N GLU A 9 -11.84 -12.81 24.00
CA GLU A 9 -12.21 -13.17 22.62
C GLU A 9 -13.61 -12.66 22.24
N LYS A 10 -14.57 -12.72 23.18
CA LYS A 10 -15.90 -12.15 22.98
C LYS A 10 -15.85 -10.63 22.80
N ILE A 11 -15.16 -9.91 23.68
CA ILE A 11 -15.00 -8.44 23.62
C ILE A 11 -14.35 -8.01 22.30
N LEU A 12 -13.27 -8.69 21.87
CA LEU A 12 -12.59 -8.41 20.60
C LEU A 12 -13.50 -8.67 19.40
N SER A 13 -14.28 -9.75 19.42
CA SER A 13 -15.20 -10.11 18.33
C SER A 13 -16.40 -9.16 18.25
N GLU A 14 -16.90 -8.68 19.39
CA GLU A 14 -17.98 -7.71 19.50
C GLU A 14 -17.55 -6.33 18.96
N ALA A 15 -16.39 -5.83 19.41
CA ALA A 15 -15.78 -4.60 18.89
C ALA A 15 -15.50 -4.70 17.37
N LEU A 16 -15.03 -5.85 16.88
CA LEU A 16 -14.82 -6.09 15.45
C LEU A 16 -16.13 -5.97 14.66
N ASN A 17 -17.23 -6.57 15.16
CA ASN A 17 -18.51 -6.54 14.48
C ASN A 17 -19.09 -5.12 14.39
N HIS A 18 -19.00 -4.32 15.46
CA HIS A 18 -19.47 -2.93 15.46
C HIS A 18 -18.69 -2.06 14.45
N MET A 19 -17.37 -2.23 14.32
CA MET A 19 -16.58 -1.53 13.29
C MET A 19 -16.95 -1.99 11.86
N ALA A 20 -17.11 -3.30 11.66
CA ALA A 20 -17.40 -3.92 10.38
C ALA A 20 -18.83 -3.70 9.86
N CYS A 21 -19.73 -3.10 10.65
CA CYS A 21 -21.08 -2.75 10.20
C CYS A 21 -21.04 -1.72 9.05
N ASP A 22 -21.36 -2.17 7.84
CA ASP A 22 -21.53 -1.36 6.61
C ASP A 22 -22.78 -0.45 6.62
N ALA A 23 -23.53 -0.39 7.72
CA ALA A 23 -24.60 0.58 7.89
C ALA A 23 -24.03 1.99 7.64
N PRO A 24 -24.62 2.80 6.76
CA PRO A 24 -24.07 4.11 6.43
C PRO A 24 -23.94 4.95 7.70
N CYS A 25 -22.87 5.73 7.81
CA CYS A 25 -22.64 6.68 8.91
C CYS A 25 -23.57 7.91 8.83
N SER A 26 -24.87 7.68 8.61
CA SER A 26 -25.95 8.66 8.54
C SER A 26 -26.67 8.89 9.87
N LYS A 27 -26.18 8.27 10.96
CA LYS A 27 -26.65 8.45 12.33
C LYS A 27 -25.45 8.54 13.26
N ASP A 28 -25.41 9.58 14.11
CA ASP A 28 -24.32 9.84 15.05
C ASP A 28 -24.06 8.66 16.00
N ILE A 29 -25.10 7.91 16.33
CA ILE A 29 -25.07 6.69 17.15
C ILE A 29 -24.06 5.66 16.60
N ASN A 30 -24.06 5.42 15.27
CA ASN A 30 -23.16 4.48 14.61
C ASN A 30 -21.69 4.97 14.66
N ILE A 31 -21.46 6.28 14.66
CA ILE A 31 -20.11 6.85 14.80
C ILE A 31 -19.60 6.63 16.22
N LEU A 32 -20.42 6.87 17.24
CA LEU A 32 -20.06 6.66 18.65
C LEU A 32 -19.75 5.18 18.95
N GLU A 33 -20.58 4.24 18.48
CA GLU A 33 -20.35 2.80 18.63
C GLU A 33 -19.00 2.36 18.01
N LYS A 34 -18.63 2.90 16.85
CA LYS A 34 -17.33 2.63 16.20
C LYS A 34 -16.17 3.24 16.98
N VAL A 35 -16.32 4.47 17.48
CA VAL A 35 -15.30 5.13 18.34
C VAL A 35 -15.10 4.37 19.66
N GLU A 36 -16.16 3.95 20.32
CA GLU A 36 -16.08 3.14 21.56
C GLU A 36 -15.44 1.76 21.31
N SER A 37 -15.70 1.15 20.15
CA SER A 37 -15.04 -0.09 19.73
C SER A 37 -13.53 0.12 19.51
N LEU A 38 -13.13 1.21 18.86
CA LEU A 38 -11.72 1.62 18.71
C LEU A 38 -11.03 1.89 20.06
N HIS A 39 -11.72 2.54 21.01
CA HIS A 39 -11.22 2.69 22.38
C HIS A 39 -11.10 1.35 23.11
N THR A 40 -12.05 0.44 22.92
CA THR A 40 -12.03 -0.90 23.54
C THR A 40 -10.83 -1.72 23.04
N LEU A 41 -10.52 -1.70 21.74
CA LEU A 41 -9.32 -2.34 21.20
C LEU A 41 -8.03 -1.77 21.80
N ARG A 42 -7.90 -0.43 21.87
CA ARG A 42 -6.76 0.23 22.54
C ARG A 42 -6.65 -0.19 24.01
N ARG A 43 -7.75 -0.24 24.76
CA ARG A 43 -7.79 -0.64 26.17
C ARG A 43 -7.34 -2.09 26.38
N VAL A 44 -7.78 -3.01 25.52
CA VAL A 44 -7.33 -4.42 25.58
C VAL A 44 -5.83 -4.52 25.26
N ALA A 45 -5.34 -3.84 24.21
CA ALA A 45 -3.90 -3.85 23.87
C ALA A 45 -2.99 -3.12 24.88
N ALA A 46 -3.53 -2.17 25.64
CA ALA A 46 -2.84 -1.49 26.74
C ALA A 46 -2.77 -2.32 28.02
N THR A 47 -3.58 -3.37 28.15
CA THR A 47 -3.67 -4.18 29.38
C THR A 47 -2.72 -5.38 29.29
N GLU A 48 -1.62 -5.36 30.04
CA GLU A 48 -0.57 -6.40 29.99
C GLU A 48 -1.05 -7.82 30.31
N SER A 49 -2.13 -8.00 31.08
CA SER A 49 -2.72 -9.33 31.33
C SER A 49 -3.55 -9.87 30.16
N LEU A 50 -3.91 -9.02 29.19
CA LEU A 50 -4.77 -9.36 28.04
C LEU A 50 -4.02 -9.37 26.71
N ILE A 51 -2.86 -8.71 26.60
CA ILE A 51 -2.11 -8.58 25.34
C ILE A 51 -1.75 -9.94 24.72
N SER A 52 -1.37 -10.95 25.52
CA SER A 52 -1.05 -12.29 25.04
C SER A 52 -2.27 -13.01 24.43
N GLN A 53 -3.47 -12.77 24.98
CA GLN A 53 -4.73 -13.29 24.45
C GLN A 53 -5.10 -12.58 23.14
N PHE A 54 -4.88 -11.26 23.06
CA PHE A 54 -5.11 -10.50 21.84
C PHE A 54 -4.14 -10.94 20.72
N ILE A 55 -2.84 -11.10 21.00
CA ILE A 55 -1.86 -11.66 20.05
C ILE A 55 -2.28 -13.04 19.55
N GLN A 56 -2.80 -13.92 20.43
CA GLN A 56 -3.30 -15.22 20.02
C GLN A 56 -4.55 -15.13 19.13
N TRP A 57 -5.49 -14.23 19.43
CA TRP A 57 -6.69 -13.97 18.60
C TRP A 57 -6.35 -13.37 17.23
N MET A 58 -5.29 -12.55 17.15
CA MET A 58 -4.82 -11.94 15.90
C MET A 58 -4.31 -12.94 14.88
N LYS A 59 -3.83 -14.12 15.30
CA LYS A 59 -3.36 -15.18 14.38
C LYS A 59 -4.44 -15.65 13.40
N THR A 60 -5.72 -15.59 13.79
CA THR A 60 -6.85 -15.96 12.93
C THR A 60 -7.70 -14.77 12.46
N ASN A 61 -7.61 -13.61 13.12
CA ASN A 61 -8.48 -12.46 12.83
C ASN A 61 -7.77 -11.19 12.32
N SER A 62 -6.43 -11.15 12.23
CA SER A 62 -5.66 -9.98 11.78
C SER A 62 -6.18 -9.34 10.50
N GLY A 63 -6.42 -10.14 9.45
CA GLY A 63 -7.01 -9.66 8.19
C GLY A 63 -8.39 -9.03 8.35
N ARG A 64 -9.27 -9.63 9.17
CA ARG A 64 -10.61 -9.09 9.45
C ARG A 64 -10.53 -7.79 10.25
N LEU A 65 -9.62 -7.71 11.22
CA LEU A 65 -9.41 -6.49 12.00
C LEU A 65 -8.90 -5.35 11.12
N ASN A 66 -7.91 -5.63 10.26
CA ASN A 66 -7.36 -4.63 9.34
C ASN A 66 -8.38 -4.19 8.28
N ASP A 67 -9.22 -5.10 7.77
CA ASP A 67 -10.36 -4.76 6.89
C ASP A 67 -11.38 -3.84 7.62
N ALA A 68 -11.71 -4.11 8.89
CA ALA A 68 -12.65 -3.31 9.68
C ALA A 68 -12.06 -1.94 10.12
N LEU A 69 -10.77 -1.88 10.43
CA LEU A 69 -10.08 -0.60 10.66
C LEU A 69 -10.04 0.23 9.37
N ALA A 70 -9.85 -0.42 8.20
CA ALA A 70 -9.90 0.26 6.91
C ALA A 70 -11.30 0.82 6.57
N SER A 71 -12.39 0.15 6.96
CA SER A 71 -13.74 0.68 6.74
C SER A 71 -14.07 1.92 7.58
N CYS A 72 -13.41 2.12 8.72
CA CYS A 72 -13.52 3.32 9.55
C CYS A 72 -12.76 4.55 8.99
N LEU A 73 -11.92 4.40 7.96
CA LEU A 73 -11.12 5.49 7.37
C LEU A 73 -11.93 6.34 6.37
N ILE A 74 -13.00 6.96 6.85
CA ILE A 74 -13.97 7.74 6.05
C ILE A 74 -13.58 9.23 6.06
N LEU A 75 -13.40 9.84 4.87
CA LEU A 75 -13.00 11.25 4.75
C LEU A 75 -14.03 12.23 5.32
N ASP A 76 -15.32 11.94 5.09
CA ASP A 76 -16.43 12.79 5.49
C ASP A 76 -16.66 12.76 7.03
N CYS A 77 -16.17 11.71 7.70
CA CYS A 77 -16.21 11.54 9.15
C CYS A 77 -14.81 11.73 9.76
N GLN A 78 -14.28 12.96 9.68
CA GLN A 78 -12.88 13.27 10.05
C GLN A 78 -12.48 12.83 11.46
N GLU A 79 -13.39 12.88 12.43
CA GLU A 79 -13.13 12.49 13.83
C GLU A 79 -12.95 10.98 13.97
N LEU A 80 -13.84 10.19 13.38
CA LEU A 80 -13.73 8.73 13.30
C LEU A 80 -12.44 8.30 12.57
N ALA A 81 -12.11 8.97 11.46
CA ALA A 81 -10.88 8.67 10.73
C ALA A 81 -9.62 8.99 11.55
N GLN A 82 -9.62 10.06 12.36
CA GLN A 82 -8.51 10.39 13.27
C GLN A 82 -8.39 9.39 14.42
N GLU A 83 -9.48 9.05 15.10
CA GLU A 83 -9.45 8.04 16.17
C GLU A 83 -9.10 6.65 15.66
N CYS A 84 -9.51 6.30 14.43
CA CYS A 84 -9.06 5.08 13.76
C CYS A 84 -7.55 5.13 13.49
N CYS A 85 -7.02 6.24 12.97
CA CYS A 85 -5.57 6.41 12.74
C CYS A 85 -4.75 6.30 14.05
N PHE A 86 -5.19 6.92 15.15
CA PHE A 86 -4.54 6.76 16.45
C PHE A 86 -4.63 5.33 16.99
N THR A 87 -5.74 4.64 16.73
CA THR A 87 -5.93 3.23 17.10
C THR A 87 -5.00 2.33 16.28
N ILE A 88 -4.91 2.52 14.96
CA ILE A 88 -3.99 1.80 14.07
C ILE A 88 -2.54 1.98 14.53
N ALA A 89 -2.10 3.22 14.78
CA ALA A 89 -0.74 3.50 15.24
C ALA A 89 -0.42 2.86 16.60
N PHE A 90 -1.37 2.93 17.56
CA PHE A 90 -1.20 2.31 18.87
C PHE A 90 -1.15 0.78 18.79
N LEU A 91 -2.04 0.16 18.01
CA LEU A 91 -2.09 -1.28 17.83
C LEU A 91 -0.83 -1.79 17.11
N ALA A 92 -0.34 -1.07 16.08
CA ALA A 92 0.86 -1.44 15.35
C ALA A 92 2.09 -1.53 16.28
N ARG A 93 2.29 -0.54 17.16
CA ARG A 93 3.36 -0.49 18.17
C ARG A 93 3.20 -1.49 19.33
N ARG A 94 2.06 -2.19 19.44
CA ARG A 94 1.77 -3.15 20.53
C ARG A 94 1.62 -4.59 20.06
N LEU A 95 1.29 -4.79 18.79
CA LEU A 95 1.01 -6.09 18.20
C LEU A 95 2.03 -6.48 17.11
N HIS A 96 2.78 -5.51 16.56
CA HIS A 96 3.85 -5.71 15.57
C HIS A 96 3.44 -6.69 14.46
N PHE A 97 4.22 -7.74 14.23
CA PHE A 97 3.96 -8.77 13.21
C PHE A 97 2.61 -9.48 13.34
N SER A 98 1.96 -9.46 14.52
CA SER A 98 0.60 -10.00 14.68
C SER A 98 -0.43 -9.26 13.83
N MET A 99 -0.17 -8.00 13.46
CA MET A 99 -0.98 -7.22 12.52
C MET A 99 -0.67 -7.46 11.04
N ARG A 100 0.27 -8.35 10.67
CA ARG A 100 0.69 -8.56 9.26
C ARG A 100 -0.48 -8.87 8.31
N GLY A 101 -1.43 -9.71 8.71
CA GLY A 101 -2.50 -10.16 7.81
C GLY A 101 -3.35 -9.00 7.29
N GLY A 102 -3.27 -8.69 5.99
CA GLY A 102 -4.07 -7.64 5.35
C GLY A 102 -3.65 -6.20 5.66
N VAL A 103 -2.48 -5.97 6.25
CA VAL A 103 -1.97 -4.62 6.56
C VAL A 103 -1.79 -3.75 5.30
N GLU A 104 -1.60 -4.37 4.14
CA GLU A 104 -1.51 -3.70 2.84
C GLU A 104 -2.81 -2.95 2.50
N ILE A 105 -3.95 -3.45 2.97
CA ILE A 105 -5.28 -2.85 2.77
C ILE A 105 -5.39 -1.56 3.62
N LEU A 106 -4.85 -1.56 4.85
CA LEU A 106 -4.75 -0.35 5.66
C LEU A 106 -3.85 0.69 5.00
N ILE A 107 -2.63 0.30 4.58
CA ILE A 107 -1.70 1.24 3.91
C ILE A 107 -2.30 1.82 2.63
N ASP A 108 -2.87 1.00 1.73
CA ASP A 108 -3.47 1.50 0.50
C ASP A 108 -4.70 2.39 0.77
N THR A 109 -5.43 2.15 1.86
CA THR A 109 -6.59 2.96 2.27
C THR A 109 -6.17 4.28 2.91
N LEU A 110 -5.17 4.29 3.79
CA LEU A 110 -4.55 5.52 4.33
C LEU A 110 -3.95 6.39 3.21
N ILE A 111 -3.22 5.77 2.27
CA ILE A 111 -2.70 6.46 1.07
C ILE A 111 -3.84 7.04 0.22
N ARG A 112 -4.93 6.27 -0.01
CA ARG A 112 -6.12 6.78 -0.72
C ARG A 112 -6.76 7.95 0.03
N LEU A 113 -6.90 7.85 1.35
CA LEU A 113 -7.51 8.87 2.19
C LEU A 113 -6.71 10.18 2.16
N MET A 114 -5.38 10.10 2.35
CA MET A 114 -4.48 11.25 2.19
C MET A 114 -4.57 11.85 0.79
N ALA A 115 -4.55 11.02 -0.25
CA ALA A 115 -4.65 11.51 -1.63
C ALA A 115 -5.97 12.23 -1.91
N ARG A 116 -7.11 11.75 -1.38
CA ARG A 116 -8.42 12.41 -1.49
C ARG A 116 -8.45 13.73 -0.70
N ALA A 117 -7.97 13.71 0.54
CA ALA A 117 -7.87 14.88 1.42
C ALA A 117 -7.02 16.03 0.82
N LEU A 118 -6.06 15.70 -0.06
CA LEU A 118 -5.19 16.67 -0.74
C LEU A 118 -5.76 17.22 -2.06
N ILE A 119 -6.85 16.65 -2.61
CA ILE A 119 -7.44 17.10 -3.89
C ILE A 119 -7.74 18.61 -3.92
N PRO A 120 -8.33 19.24 -2.86
CA PRO A 120 -8.60 20.68 -2.89
C PRO A 120 -7.31 21.49 -3.03
N ARG A 121 -6.30 21.22 -2.20
CA ARG A 121 -5.01 21.91 -2.24
C ARG A 121 -4.35 21.78 -3.61
N GLU A 122 -4.40 20.59 -4.20
CA GLU A 122 -3.77 20.33 -5.49
C GLU A 122 -4.43 21.06 -6.65
N LYS A 123 -5.76 21.07 -6.73
CA LYS A 123 -6.49 21.85 -7.75
C LYS A 123 -6.05 23.33 -7.77
N ASN A 124 -5.76 23.89 -6.60
CA ASN A 124 -5.38 25.30 -6.47
C ASN A 124 -3.90 25.55 -6.80
N ILE A 125 -2.99 24.60 -6.50
CA ILE A 125 -1.61 24.68 -7.00
C ILE A 125 -1.57 24.57 -8.53
N THR A 126 -2.38 23.69 -9.13
CA THR A 126 -2.50 23.58 -10.59
C THR A 126 -3.04 24.88 -11.20
N ALA A 127 -4.18 25.39 -10.71
CA ALA A 127 -4.76 26.65 -11.20
C ALA A 127 -3.80 27.85 -11.07
N TYR A 128 -3.04 27.93 -9.97
CA TYR A 128 -2.01 28.96 -9.78
C TYR A 128 -0.90 28.85 -10.83
N ARG A 129 -0.42 27.62 -11.12
CA ARG A 129 0.64 27.38 -12.13
C ARG A 129 0.17 27.73 -13.54
N GLU A 130 -1.06 27.33 -13.91
CA GLU A 130 -1.67 27.66 -15.19
C GLU A 130 -1.83 29.18 -15.37
N ALA A 131 -2.38 29.87 -14.36
CA ALA A 131 -2.53 31.32 -14.37
C ALA A 131 -1.17 32.04 -14.48
N ARG A 132 -0.15 31.54 -13.78
CA ARG A 132 1.22 32.06 -13.86
C ARG A 132 1.84 31.86 -15.24
N GLN A 133 1.70 30.67 -15.84
CA GLN A 133 2.22 30.41 -17.18
C GLN A 133 1.57 31.35 -18.21
N LEU A 134 0.25 31.48 -18.19
CA LEU A 134 -0.49 32.41 -19.07
C LEU A 134 -0.07 33.87 -18.87
N HIS A 135 0.33 34.24 -17.64
CA HIS A 135 0.86 35.56 -17.35
C HIS A 135 2.26 35.77 -17.94
N GLU A 136 3.18 34.81 -17.76
CA GLU A 136 4.52 34.84 -18.34
C GLU A 136 4.47 34.88 -19.89
N GLU A 137 3.57 34.11 -20.51
CA GLU A 137 3.31 34.17 -21.96
C GLU A 137 2.81 35.55 -22.41
N ARG A 138 1.87 36.16 -21.68
CA ARG A 138 1.37 37.51 -21.97
C ARG A 138 2.46 38.58 -21.83
N GLN A 139 3.32 38.48 -20.82
CA GLN A 139 4.46 39.40 -20.65
C GLN A 139 5.42 39.30 -21.85
N ARG A 140 5.78 38.08 -22.26
CA ARG A 140 6.65 37.83 -23.44
C ARG A 140 6.06 38.42 -24.73
N LEU A 141 4.76 38.22 -24.95
CA LEU A 141 4.08 38.69 -26.17
C LEU A 141 3.83 40.20 -26.22
N LYS A 142 3.46 40.82 -25.09
CA LYS A 142 3.03 42.24 -25.07
C LYS A 142 4.10 43.23 -24.60
N LYS A 143 5.26 42.76 -24.10
CA LYS A 143 6.30 43.58 -23.44
C LYS A 143 5.74 44.51 -22.35
N SER A 144 4.62 44.12 -21.75
CA SER A 144 3.85 44.92 -20.80
C SER A 144 4.03 44.34 -19.40
N LEU A 145 4.47 45.19 -18.47
CA LEU A 145 4.60 44.87 -17.04
C LEU A 145 3.22 44.87 -16.36
N ALA A 146 2.32 43.99 -16.82
CA ALA A 146 1.09 43.71 -16.09
C ALA A 146 1.43 43.06 -14.74
N ILE A 147 0.74 43.46 -13.68
CA ILE A 147 0.86 42.82 -12.36
C ILE A 147 0.20 41.43 -12.42
N PHE A 148 0.86 40.43 -11.84
CA PHE A 148 0.26 39.10 -11.71
C PHE A 148 -0.76 39.09 -10.57
N HIS A 149 -1.99 38.69 -10.89
CA HIS A 149 -3.03 38.43 -9.92
C HIS A 149 -3.28 36.91 -9.87
N PRO A 150 -3.01 36.23 -8.74
CA PRO A 150 -3.28 34.81 -8.61
C PRO A 150 -4.79 34.54 -8.64
N PRO A 151 -5.23 33.34 -9.08
CA PRO A 151 -6.64 32.97 -9.03
C PRO A 151 -7.12 32.92 -7.56
N PRO A 152 -8.41 33.23 -7.31
CA PRO A 152 -8.99 33.09 -5.98
C PRO A 152 -8.97 31.63 -5.53
N LEU A 153 -8.83 31.41 -4.22
CA LEU A 153 -8.90 30.08 -3.63
C LEU A 153 -10.36 29.63 -3.60
N ASN A 154 -10.66 28.55 -4.32
CA ASN A 154 -12.03 28.01 -4.48
C ASN A 154 -12.40 26.97 -3.40
N TYR A 155 -11.78 27.06 -2.22
CA TYR A 155 -12.02 26.15 -1.10
C TYR A 155 -11.94 26.94 0.22
N ASN A 156 -12.65 26.47 1.23
CA ASN A 156 -12.62 27.09 2.56
C ASN A 156 -11.40 26.59 3.34
N TYR A 157 -10.71 27.45 4.10
CA TYR A 157 -9.58 27.00 4.93
C TYR A 157 -9.98 25.91 5.94
N CYS A 158 -11.25 25.88 6.37
CA CYS A 158 -11.83 24.83 7.19
C CYS A 158 -12.00 23.48 6.46
N GLU A 159 -12.03 23.45 5.12
CA GLU A 159 -12.07 22.22 4.32
C GLU A 159 -10.69 21.58 4.16
N ILE A 160 -9.60 22.30 4.44
CA ILE A 160 -8.29 21.65 4.39
C ILE A 160 -8.18 20.73 5.61
N TYR A 161 -8.26 19.44 5.32
CA TYR A 161 -8.00 18.30 6.20
C TYR A 161 -6.59 18.27 6.83
N HIS A 162 -5.93 19.40 7.10
CA HIS A 162 -4.55 19.52 7.57
C HIS A 162 -4.23 18.60 8.75
N ARG A 163 -5.09 18.60 9.78
CA ARG A 163 -4.95 17.73 10.96
C ARG A 163 -5.04 16.26 10.57
N LEU A 164 -6.07 15.87 9.82
CA LEU A 164 -6.26 14.50 9.34
C LEU A 164 -5.10 14.05 8.44
N ILE A 165 -4.60 14.89 7.52
CA ILE A 165 -3.43 14.61 6.66
C ILE A 165 -2.18 14.38 7.51
N GLY A 166 -1.93 15.20 8.53
CA GLY A 166 -0.82 15.02 9.47
C GLY A 166 -0.95 13.73 10.27
N VAL A 167 -2.14 13.42 10.78
CA VAL A 167 -2.44 12.18 11.48
C VAL A 167 -2.20 10.96 10.57
N ILE A 168 -2.71 10.94 9.34
CA ILE A 168 -2.48 9.86 8.38
C ILE A 168 -0.98 9.73 8.03
N TYR A 169 -0.25 10.85 7.90
CA TYR A 169 1.19 10.85 7.63
C TYR A 169 1.96 10.12 8.72
N TYR A 170 1.72 10.46 10.00
CA TYR A 170 2.36 9.79 11.11
C TYR A 170 1.90 8.34 11.28
N THR A 171 0.61 8.03 11.09
CA THR A 171 0.10 6.65 11.13
C THR A 171 0.71 5.75 10.04
N LEU A 172 0.97 6.28 8.84
CA LEU A 172 1.67 5.54 7.78
C LEU A 172 3.13 5.28 8.15
N ALA A 173 3.84 6.26 8.72
CA ALA A 173 5.21 6.08 9.21
C ALA A 173 5.26 5.06 10.37
N ASP A 174 4.36 5.19 11.35
CA ASP A 174 4.22 4.27 12.48
C ASP A 174 3.97 2.83 12.02
N LEU A 175 3.07 2.61 11.05
CA LEU A 175 2.81 1.27 10.50
C LEU A 175 4.06 0.65 9.88
N LEU A 176 4.80 1.43 9.08
CA LEU A 176 5.97 0.94 8.34
C LEU A 176 7.18 0.68 9.26
N CYS A 177 7.33 1.44 10.35
CA CYS A 177 8.38 1.20 11.35
C CYS A 177 7.99 0.12 12.37
N SER A 178 6.73 0.06 12.82
CA SER A 178 6.29 -0.89 13.86
C SER A 178 6.01 -2.30 13.34
N ILE A 179 5.80 -2.44 12.03
CA ILE A 179 5.63 -3.72 11.33
C ILE A 179 6.72 -3.80 10.26
N PRO A 180 8.00 -3.96 10.65
CA PRO A 180 9.14 -3.84 9.75
C PRO A 180 9.22 -5.07 8.85
N LEU A 181 8.55 -5.02 7.70
CA LEU A 181 8.54 -6.06 6.69
C LEU A 181 9.06 -5.50 5.35
N PRO A 182 10.10 -6.09 4.74
CA PRO A 182 10.62 -5.67 3.43
C PRO A 182 9.55 -5.62 2.34
N GLU A 183 8.64 -6.61 2.36
CA GLU A 183 7.47 -6.70 1.48
C GLU A 183 6.58 -5.45 1.59
N LEU A 184 6.40 -4.92 2.80
CA LEU A 184 5.50 -3.80 3.10
C LEU A 184 6.12 -2.45 2.70
N ILE A 185 7.42 -2.28 2.93
CA ILE A 185 8.19 -1.11 2.46
C ILE A 185 8.18 -1.06 0.92
N ARG A 186 8.36 -2.22 0.27
CA ARG A 186 8.28 -2.35 -1.19
C ARG A 186 6.87 -2.07 -1.72
N PHE A 187 5.83 -2.62 -1.09
CA PHE A 187 4.43 -2.34 -1.42
C PHE A 187 4.11 -0.84 -1.31
N PHE A 188 4.53 -0.19 -0.21
CA PHE A 188 4.38 1.24 -0.01
C PHE A 188 5.03 2.03 -1.14
N THR A 189 6.29 1.72 -1.47
CA THR A 189 7.08 2.36 -2.53
C THR A 189 6.33 2.37 -3.88
N PHE A 190 5.80 1.22 -4.33
CA PHE A 190 5.02 1.15 -5.57
C PHE A 190 3.75 2.01 -5.55
N ARG A 191 3.13 2.20 -4.39
CA ARG A 191 1.89 2.99 -4.25
C ARG A 191 2.12 4.49 -4.32
N ILE A 192 3.33 4.98 -4.05
CA ILE A 192 3.70 6.41 -4.12
C ILE A 192 3.50 6.96 -5.53
N PHE A 193 4.07 6.28 -6.53
CA PHE A 193 4.14 6.75 -7.91
C PHE A 193 2.77 6.94 -8.58
N ARG A 194 1.81 6.06 -8.26
CA ARG A 194 0.42 6.14 -8.73
C ARG A 194 -0.36 7.31 -8.14
N ARG A 195 0.23 8.09 -7.22
CA ARG A 195 -0.41 9.28 -6.64
C ARG A 195 0.02 10.55 -7.35
N ARG A 196 -0.88 11.51 -7.24
CA ARG A 196 -0.75 12.89 -7.69
C ARG A 196 0.33 13.67 -6.91
N GLU A 197 0.79 14.80 -7.43
CA GLU A 197 2.09 15.39 -7.07
C GLU A 197 2.24 15.70 -5.57
N ILE A 198 1.26 16.35 -4.96
CA ILE A 198 1.36 16.75 -3.54
C ILE A 198 1.33 15.53 -2.62
N ALA A 199 0.44 14.57 -2.88
CA ALA A 199 0.36 13.32 -2.13
C ALA A 199 1.65 12.50 -2.30
N ARG A 200 2.15 12.39 -3.53
CA ARG A 200 3.41 11.73 -3.87
C ARG A 200 4.59 12.33 -3.09
N LEU A 201 4.68 13.66 -3.00
CA LEU A 201 5.73 14.36 -2.28
C LEU A 201 5.71 14.08 -0.77
N LEU A 202 4.53 14.02 -0.14
CA LEU A 202 4.44 13.65 1.29
C LEU A 202 4.81 12.18 1.51
N LEU A 203 4.33 11.27 0.66
CA LEU A 203 4.66 9.84 0.77
C LEU A 203 6.16 9.57 0.53
N PHE A 204 6.80 10.34 -0.36
CA PHE A 204 8.25 10.28 -0.54
C PHE A 204 9.04 10.69 0.69
N LYS A 205 8.56 11.64 1.52
CA LYS A 205 9.23 11.99 2.79
C LYS A 205 9.20 10.84 3.80
N ILE A 206 8.11 10.06 3.81
CA ILE A 206 8.04 8.84 4.61
C ILE A 206 9.05 7.81 4.08
N LEU A 207 9.11 7.60 2.76
CA LEU A 207 10.08 6.68 2.16
C LEU A 207 11.54 7.11 2.41
N ASP A 208 11.85 8.40 2.28
CA ASP A 208 13.17 8.99 2.54
C ASP A 208 13.61 8.77 3.99
N SER A 209 12.69 8.96 4.94
CA SER A 209 12.92 8.66 6.36
C SER A 209 13.09 7.16 6.64
N ILE A 210 12.36 6.27 5.95
CA ILE A 210 12.53 4.82 6.09
C ILE A 210 13.89 4.38 5.53
N VAL A 211 14.20 4.82 4.30
CA VAL A 211 15.44 4.50 3.59
C VAL A 211 16.67 5.00 4.33
N SER A 212 16.61 6.20 4.93
CA SER A 212 17.69 6.74 5.75
C SER A 212 18.01 5.86 6.97
N ASN A 213 17.02 5.21 7.56
CA ASN A 213 17.14 4.43 8.80
C ASN A 213 16.96 2.92 8.58
N LEU A 214 17.17 2.42 7.36
CA LEU A 214 16.92 1.01 7.01
C LEU A 214 17.69 0.01 7.88
N SER A 215 18.89 0.36 8.35
CA SER A 215 19.68 -0.48 9.26
C SER A 215 19.05 -0.60 10.65
N GLU A 216 18.51 0.51 11.20
CA GLU A 216 17.83 0.52 12.50
C GLU A 216 16.52 -0.28 12.42
N ILE A 217 15.78 -0.12 11.31
CA ILE A 217 14.54 -0.87 11.04
C ILE A 217 14.84 -2.38 10.87
N GLN A 218 15.97 -2.74 10.25
CA GLN A 218 16.41 -4.13 10.14
C GLN A 218 16.79 -4.74 11.49
N GLU A 219 17.53 -4.00 12.33
CA GLU A 219 17.90 -4.44 13.68
C GLU A 219 16.64 -4.67 14.54
N GLU A 220 15.71 -3.72 14.54
CA GLU A 220 14.44 -3.84 15.26
C GLU A 220 13.58 -5.00 14.73
N ALA A 221 13.57 -5.26 13.42
CA ALA A 221 12.91 -6.44 12.85
C ALA A 221 13.49 -7.75 13.38
N GLY A 222 14.81 -7.81 13.55
CA GLY A 222 15.50 -8.96 14.14
C GLY A 222 15.14 -9.15 15.61
N ASN A 223 15.15 -8.08 16.41
CA ASN A 223 14.76 -8.08 17.82
C ASN A 223 13.32 -8.59 18.00
N LEU A 224 12.36 -7.97 17.31
CA LEU A 224 10.94 -8.34 17.38
C LEU A 224 10.67 -9.78 16.88
N ALA A 225 11.42 -10.26 15.88
CA ALA A 225 11.28 -11.63 15.39
C ALA A 225 11.80 -12.66 16.41
N ALA A 226 12.87 -12.33 17.13
CA ALA A 226 13.41 -13.13 18.23
C ALA A 226 12.45 -13.17 19.43
N GLU A 227 11.93 -12.01 19.87
CA GLU A 227 10.98 -11.91 20.99
C GLU A 227 9.67 -12.66 20.71
N ALA A 228 9.12 -12.52 19.50
CA ALA A 228 7.89 -13.21 19.10
C ALA A 228 8.08 -14.73 18.87
N GLY A 229 9.34 -15.21 18.83
CA GLY A 229 9.67 -16.59 18.50
C GLY A 229 9.38 -16.95 17.04
N VAL A 230 9.40 -15.97 16.13
CA VAL A 230 9.05 -16.15 14.71
C VAL A 230 10.20 -15.72 13.79
N LEU A 231 11.40 -16.26 14.02
CA LEU A 231 12.57 -16.03 13.16
C LEU A 231 12.30 -16.37 11.68
N GLU A 232 11.37 -17.27 11.38
CA GLU A 232 10.95 -17.57 9.99
C GLU A 232 10.38 -16.34 9.24
N MET A 233 9.97 -15.28 9.95
CA MET A 233 9.53 -14.01 9.36
C MET A 233 10.67 -13.02 9.08
N TYR A 234 11.89 -13.29 9.58
CA TYR A 234 13.08 -12.49 9.32
C TYR A 234 14.03 -13.24 8.38
N ASP A 235 14.11 -12.81 7.11
CA ASP A 235 15.16 -13.25 6.19
C ASP A 235 16.20 -12.14 5.98
N ASP A 236 17.40 -12.40 6.48
CA ASP A 236 18.55 -11.49 6.35
C ASP A 236 18.94 -11.24 4.88
N ASN A 237 18.74 -12.21 3.98
CA ASN A 237 19.04 -12.01 2.56
C ASN A 237 18.07 -11.02 1.92
N THR A 238 16.78 -11.12 2.23
CA THR A 238 15.76 -10.18 1.77
C THR A 238 16.06 -8.77 2.28
N TRP A 239 16.43 -8.60 3.55
CA TRP A 239 16.86 -7.29 4.09
C TRP A 239 18.12 -6.76 3.39
N ARG A 240 19.17 -7.59 3.25
CA ARG A 240 20.43 -7.23 2.57
C ARG A 240 20.25 -6.84 1.11
N LEU A 241 19.23 -7.40 0.44
CA LEU A 241 18.89 -7.09 -0.95
C LEU A 241 17.87 -5.93 -1.08
N LEU A 242 17.14 -5.58 -0.01
CA LEU A 242 16.08 -4.58 -0.05
C LEU A 242 16.52 -3.21 -0.61
N PRO A 243 17.69 -2.61 -0.25
CA PRO A 243 18.11 -1.34 -0.83
C PRO A 243 18.32 -1.43 -2.35
N SER A 244 18.86 -2.57 -2.81
CA SER A 244 19.09 -2.87 -4.23
C SER A 244 17.73 -2.99 -4.98
N VAL A 245 16.76 -3.69 -4.40
CA VAL A 245 15.41 -3.85 -4.98
C VAL A 245 14.66 -2.52 -5.03
N LEU A 246 14.63 -1.77 -3.92
CA LEU A 246 13.98 -0.46 -3.85
C LEU A 246 14.63 0.55 -4.80
N TYR A 247 15.96 0.51 -4.98
CA TYR A 247 16.64 1.36 -5.96
C TYR A 247 16.07 1.15 -7.36
N MET A 248 15.87 -0.11 -7.76
CA MET A 248 15.33 -0.42 -9.08
C MET A 248 13.84 -0.10 -9.23
N ASP A 249 13.03 -0.38 -8.21
CA ASP A 249 11.61 -0.05 -8.22
C ASP A 249 11.39 1.48 -8.30
N VAL A 250 12.19 2.27 -7.57
CA VAL A 250 12.17 3.74 -7.63
C VAL A 250 12.69 4.25 -8.98
N LEU A 251 13.79 3.69 -9.49
CA LEU A 251 14.39 4.14 -10.76
C LEU A 251 13.44 3.95 -11.95
N ARG A 252 12.78 2.78 -12.03
CA ARG A 252 11.77 2.50 -13.06
C ARG A 252 10.62 3.50 -13.01
N ALA A 253 9.99 3.67 -11.85
CA ALA A 253 8.83 4.52 -11.77
C ALA A 253 9.17 6.02 -11.87
N PHE A 254 10.45 6.39 -11.68
CA PHE A 254 10.99 7.72 -12.00
C PHE A 254 11.21 7.94 -13.51
N SER A 255 11.57 6.90 -14.28
CA SER A 255 11.71 7.02 -15.74
C SER A 255 10.35 7.05 -16.46
N GLU A 256 9.34 6.35 -15.93
CA GLU A 256 7.98 6.29 -16.49
C GLU A 256 7.15 7.57 -16.25
N ILE A 257 7.50 8.42 -15.27
CA ILE A 257 6.68 9.55 -14.82
C ILE A 257 7.46 10.86 -14.90
N ASN A 258 6.91 11.86 -15.60
CA ASN A 258 7.45 13.21 -15.56
C ASN A 258 7.20 13.85 -14.18
N ILE A 259 8.19 13.75 -13.29
CA ILE A 259 8.14 14.34 -11.95
C ILE A 259 8.77 15.74 -11.99
N ALA A 260 7.95 16.75 -11.72
CA ALA A 260 8.36 18.16 -11.69
C ALA A 260 9.32 18.49 -10.54
N ASN A 261 9.12 17.88 -9.36
CA ASN A 261 10.05 17.99 -8.23
C ASN A 261 10.86 16.69 -8.05
N ARG A 262 12.10 16.71 -8.52
CA ARG A 262 13.03 15.56 -8.53
C ARG A 262 13.86 15.42 -7.25
N GLU A 263 13.75 16.34 -6.30
CA GLU A 263 14.59 16.41 -5.10
C GLU A 263 14.51 15.14 -4.24
N TYR A 264 13.31 14.81 -3.74
CA TYR A 264 13.11 13.63 -2.87
C TYR A 264 13.41 12.29 -3.56
N PRO A 265 12.96 12.02 -4.81
CA PRO A 265 13.35 10.79 -5.51
C PRO A 265 14.86 10.67 -5.72
N ASN A 266 15.57 11.77 -6.00
CA ASN A 266 17.03 11.75 -6.15
C ASN A 266 17.73 11.47 -4.81
N ALA A 267 17.27 12.05 -3.70
CA ALA A 267 17.78 11.77 -2.36
C ALA A 267 17.64 10.28 -2.01
N VAL A 268 16.43 9.74 -2.16
CA VAL A 268 16.12 8.31 -1.97
C VAL A 268 17.01 7.42 -2.85
N LEU A 269 17.14 7.71 -4.15
CA LEU A 269 18.01 6.96 -5.07
C LEU A 269 19.48 6.99 -4.65
N ASN A 270 19.98 8.12 -4.15
CA ASN A 270 21.37 8.25 -3.69
C ASN A 270 21.63 7.43 -2.42
N ILE A 271 20.72 7.48 -1.43
CA ILE A 271 20.84 6.71 -0.18
C ILE A 271 20.75 5.21 -0.46
N LEU A 272 19.73 4.77 -1.22
CA LEU A 272 19.55 3.38 -1.62
C LEU A 272 20.80 2.85 -2.36
N ARG A 273 21.39 3.64 -3.25
CA ARG A 273 22.62 3.26 -3.97
C ARG A 273 23.86 3.16 -3.08
N ALA A 274 23.94 3.99 -2.03
CA ALA A 274 25.02 3.92 -1.05
C ALA A 274 24.92 2.66 -0.17
N GLN A 275 23.68 2.26 0.17
CA GLN A 275 23.38 1.06 0.96
C GLN A 275 23.33 -0.25 0.13
N ALA A 276 23.14 -0.16 -1.19
CA ALA A 276 22.96 -1.32 -2.06
C ALA A 276 24.19 -2.23 -2.11
N THR A 277 24.02 -3.47 -1.67
CA THR A 277 25.04 -4.53 -1.76
C THR A 277 25.33 -4.94 -3.21
N GLN A 278 24.37 -4.74 -4.13
CA GLN A 278 24.60 -4.83 -5.57
C GLN A 278 24.64 -3.43 -6.18
N LYS A 279 25.82 -3.00 -6.67
CA LYS A 279 25.99 -1.69 -7.30
C LYS A 279 25.46 -1.69 -8.73
N TYR A 280 24.23 -1.24 -8.93
CA TYR A 280 23.68 -1.03 -10.27
C TYR A 280 24.30 0.20 -10.96
N PRO A 281 24.44 0.19 -12.30
CA PRO A 281 24.91 1.35 -13.05
C PRO A 281 23.95 2.53 -12.98
N LEU A 282 24.44 3.72 -13.34
CA LEU A 282 23.60 4.90 -13.57
C LEU A 282 22.68 4.69 -14.80
N MET A 283 21.75 5.63 -14.99
CA MET A 283 20.84 5.71 -16.14
C MET A 283 21.61 5.62 -17.48
N ASP A 284 21.65 4.42 -18.03
CA ASP A 284 21.97 4.07 -19.42
C ASP A 284 20.86 3.09 -19.85
N GLU A 285 20.47 3.12 -21.12
CA GLU A 285 19.35 2.31 -21.65
C GLU A 285 19.60 0.81 -21.45
N LYS A 286 20.87 0.40 -21.47
CA LYS A 286 21.33 -0.96 -21.14
C LYS A 286 21.00 -1.39 -19.71
N THR A 287 21.02 -0.46 -18.76
CA THR A 287 20.66 -0.74 -17.35
C THR A 287 19.19 -1.09 -17.23
N VAL A 288 18.31 -0.36 -17.93
CA VAL A 288 16.86 -0.64 -17.96
C VAL A 288 16.60 -2.02 -18.58
N ALA A 289 17.24 -2.34 -19.71
CA ALA A 289 17.10 -3.65 -20.35
C ALA A 289 17.59 -4.82 -19.47
N ASN A 290 18.69 -4.63 -18.73
CA ASN A 290 19.19 -5.65 -17.79
C ASN A 290 18.24 -5.86 -16.60
N VAL A 291 17.54 -4.81 -16.17
CA VAL A 291 16.56 -4.87 -15.08
C VAL A 291 15.27 -5.53 -15.51
N GLU A 292 14.79 -5.24 -16.72
CA GLU A 292 13.69 -6.00 -17.32
C GLU A 292 14.03 -7.50 -17.42
N ASN A 293 15.26 -7.85 -17.80
CA ASN A 293 15.70 -9.24 -17.83
C ASN A 293 15.79 -9.86 -16.42
N TYR A 294 16.30 -9.13 -15.42
CA TYR A 294 16.29 -9.58 -14.03
C TYR A 294 14.88 -9.85 -13.49
N TRP A 295 13.90 -9.00 -13.82
CA TRP A 295 12.50 -9.20 -13.43
C TRP A 295 11.79 -10.30 -14.23
N ARG A 296 12.13 -10.51 -15.51
CA ARG A 296 11.65 -11.69 -16.27
C ARG A 296 12.18 -13.01 -15.71
N GLN A 297 13.38 -12.99 -15.10
CA GLN A 297 14.01 -14.17 -14.49
C GLN A 297 13.54 -14.40 -13.04
N ASN A 298 13.22 -13.35 -12.29
CA ASN A 298 12.75 -13.42 -10.90
C ASN A 298 11.24 -13.19 -10.81
N GLN A 299 10.44 -14.11 -11.38
CA GLN A 299 8.97 -14.11 -11.32
C GLN A 299 8.39 -14.44 -9.92
N PHE A 300 8.95 -13.90 -8.84
CA PHE A 300 8.51 -14.21 -7.48
C PHE A 300 7.26 -13.43 -7.00
N LEU A 301 6.71 -12.54 -7.83
CA LEU A 301 5.34 -12.03 -7.72
C LEU A 301 4.85 -11.62 -9.11
N ASP A 302 3.79 -12.27 -9.60
CA ASP A 302 3.12 -11.92 -10.85
C ASP A 302 2.40 -10.56 -10.70
N VAL A 303 2.98 -9.52 -11.30
CA VAL A 303 2.37 -8.18 -11.37
C VAL A 303 1.57 -8.04 -12.66
N THR A 304 0.58 -8.90 -12.85
CA THR A 304 -0.60 -8.57 -13.65
C THR A 304 -1.36 -7.46 -12.92
N MET A 305 -1.30 -6.24 -13.47
CA MET A 305 -1.68 -4.99 -12.78
C MET A 305 -3.18 -4.83 -12.47
N GLU A 306 -4.01 -5.80 -12.81
CA GLU A 306 -5.45 -5.81 -12.54
C GLU A 306 -5.86 -7.15 -11.89
N ARG A 307 -6.31 -7.08 -10.63
CA ARG A 307 -6.79 -8.22 -9.81
C ARG A 307 -5.83 -9.42 -9.68
N MET A 308 -4.97 -9.39 -8.66
CA MET A 308 -4.33 -10.59 -8.11
C MET A 308 -4.63 -10.73 -6.60
N PRO A 309 -4.56 -11.95 -6.02
CA PRO A 309 -5.45 -12.37 -4.95
C PRO A 309 -4.91 -12.01 -3.56
N ARG A 310 -5.74 -12.23 -2.53
CA ARG A 310 -5.27 -12.31 -1.14
C ARG A 310 -4.10 -13.31 -1.08
N LEU A 311 -2.96 -12.89 -0.53
CA LEU A 311 -1.84 -13.78 -0.21
C LEU A 311 -2.24 -14.71 0.95
N SER A 312 -3.02 -15.75 0.64
CA SER A 312 -3.22 -16.87 1.55
C SER A 312 -1.93 -17.67 1.62
N LEU A 313 -1.09 -17.34 2.60
CA LEU A 313 0.02 -18.19 3.05
C LEU A 313 -0.57 -19.46 3.68
N ASN A 314 -1.04 -20.37 2.83
CA ASN A 314 -1.44 -21.71 3.23
C ASN A 314 -0.15 -22.49 3.54
N LEU A 315 0.22 -22.53 4.82
CA LEU A 315 1.17 -23.53 5.30
C LEU A 315 0.60 -24.93 4.96
N PRO A 316 1.38 -25.83 4.34
CA PRO A 316 0.98 -27.22 4.23
C PRO A 316 0.91 -27.84 5.63
N PRO A 317 -0.08 -28.70 5.94
CA PRO A 317 -0.11 -29.42 7.20
C PRO A 317 1.15 -30.28 7.36
N ILE A 318 1.77 -30.23 8.54
CA ILE A 318 2.92 -31.07 8.92
C ILE A 318 2.42 -32.50 9.17
N GLU A 319 2.02 -33.21 8.12
CA GLU A 319 1.57 -34.61 8.21
C GLU A 319 1.57 -35.30 6.84
N LYS A 320 2.77 -35.58 6.29
CA LYS A 320 3.10 -36.70 5.35
C LYS A 320 4.54 -36.61 4.81
N ALA A 321 5.52 -36.64 5.72
CA ALA A 321 6.93 -36.85 5.38
C ALA A 321 7.44 -38.25 5.81
N VAL A 322 6.54 -39.23 5.96
CA VAL A 322 6.87 -40.63 6.25
C VAL A 322 5.95 -41.56 5.46
N ALA A 323 6.25 -41.78 4.16
CA ALA A 323 5.95 -43.00 3.41
C ALA A 323 6.44 -42.89 1.95
N LYS A 324 7.17 -43.92 1.49
CA LYS A 324 7.62 -44.22 0.11
C LYS A 324 9.03 -43.77 -0.30
N SER A 325 10.01 -44.41 0.34
CA SER A 325 11.10 -45.06 -0.42
C SER A 325 10.67 -46.50 -0.76
N LEU A 326 11.30 -47.14 -1.77
CA LEU A 326 10.99 -48.46 -2.38
C LEU A 326 9.77 -48.39 -3.34
N GLU A 327 9.76 -48.91 -4.59
CA GLU A 327 10.64 -49.79 -5.41
C GLU A 327 10.68 -49.27 -6.87
N VAL A 328 11.81 -49.18 -7.61
CA VAL A 328 12.51 -50.18 -8.46
C VAL A 328 11.74 -50.73 -9.70
N LYS A 329 12.14 -50.23 -10.89
CA LYS A 329 12.20 -50.82 -12.27
C LYS A 329 11.10 -51.79 -12.79
N LYS A 330 10.50 -51.49 -13.96
CA LYS A 330 10.93 -52.02 -15.30
C LYS A 330 10.07 -51.58 -16.52
N ASP A 331 10.79 -51.31 -17.63
CA ASP A 331 10.59 -51.65 -19.06
C ASP A 331 9.27 -51.42 -19.88
N SER A 332 9.48 -50.91 -21.10
CA SER A 332 8.82 -51.23 -22.41
C SER A 332 7.49 -50.59 -22.94
N ALA A 333 7.67 -49.67 -23.91
CA ALA A 333 7.17 -49.65 -25.32
C ALA A 333 5.65 -49.67 -25.74
N SER A 334 5.40 -49.08 -26.94
CA SER A 334 4.14 -48.95 -27.75
C SER A 334 2.97 -48.13 -27.12
N GLY A 335 1.92 -47.61 -27.79
CA GLY A 335 1.51 -47.51 -29.21
C GLY A 335 0.00 -47.85 -29.39
N SER A 336 -0.86 -47.19 -30.19
CA SER A 336 -0.78 -45.98 -31.05
C SER A 336 -2.21 -45.54 -31.52
N LEU A 337 -2.35 -44.39 -32.24
CA LEU A 337 -3.58 -43.88 -32.93
C LEU A 337 -4.74 -43.42 -31.98
N HIS A 338 -5.80 -42.66 -32.34
CA HIS A 338 -6.48 -42.26 -33.60
C HIS A 338 -7.11 -40.83 -33.44
N THR A 339 -6.85 -39.81 -34.30
CA THR A 339 -7.62 -39.29 -35.48
C THR A 339 -8.96 -38.52 -35.29
N LEU A 340 -9.02 -37.33 -35.94
CA LEU A 340 -10.14 -36.69 -36.71
C LEU A 340 -11.52 -36.49 -36.01
N ASN A 341 -12.26 -35.38 -36.14
CA ASN A 341 -12.56 -34.59 -37.34
C ASN A 341 -13.36 -33.31 -36.97
N GLY A 342 -13.45 -32.29 -37.85
CA GLY A 342 -14.42 -31.17 -37.69
C GLY A 342 -13.99 -29.80 -38.22
N LEU A 343 -14.11 -29.58 -39.54
CA LEU A 343 -13.94 -28.28 -40.21
C LEU A 343 -15.28 -27.83 -40.84
N GLN A 344 -15.59 -26.53 -40.74
CA GLN A 344 -16.29 -25.67 -41.73
C GLN A 344 -16.27 -24.23 -41.16
N GLU A 345 -15.60 -23.24 -41.77
CA GLU A 345 -16.03 -22.43 -42.93
C GLU A 345 -17.25 -21.54 -42.63
N MET A 346 -17.43 -20.30 -43.12
CA MET A 346 -16.63 -19.16 -43.61
C MET A 346 -17.65 -18.17 -44.22
N GLY A 347 -17.43 -16.85 -44.11
CA GLY A 347 -18.27 -15.78 -44.72
C GLY A 347 -18.69 -14.72 -43.69
N LEU A 348 -18.27 -13.45 -43.74
CA LEU A 348 -18.54 -12.39 -44.75
C LEU A 348 -20.06 -12.09 -44.86
N SER A 349 -20.58 -10.85 -44.79
CA SER A 349 -20.00 -9.52 -45.06
C SER A 349 -20.79 -8.35 -44.43
N SER A 350 -20.12 -7.20 -44.23
CA SER A 350 -20.60 -5.79 -44.31
C SER A 350 -21.96 -5.33 -43.73
N HIS A 351 -21.96 -4.26 -42.89
CA HIS A 351 -22.36 -2.89 -43.31
C HIS A 351 -22.29 -1.85 -42.15
N HIS A 352 -21.81 -0.63 -42.44
CA HIS A 352 -21.99 0.59 -41.63
C HIS A 352 -23.25 1.35 -42.09
N PRO A 353 -23.93 2.12 -41.22
CA PRO A 353 -23.57 3.51 -40.87
C PRO A 353 -23.47 3.72 -39.34
N GLY A 354 -22.96 4.81 -38.77
CA GLY A 354 -22.65 6.13 -39.32
C GLY A 354 -23.56 7.21 -38.71
N GLN A 355 -23.19 7.75 -37.54
CA GLN A 355 -23.81 8.96 -36.97
C GLN A 355 -22.81 9.77 -36.14
N ALA A 356 -22.58 11.02 -36.54
CA ALA A 356 -21.85 12.02 -35.79
C ALA A 356 -22.83 12.91 -35.03
N VAL A 357 -22.55 13.21 -33.75
CA VAL A 357 -23.36 14.14 -32.95
C VAL A 357 -22.75 15.53 -33.02
N ILE A 358 -23.50 16.46 -33.62
CA ILE A 358 -23.16 17.88 -33.68
C ILE A 358 -23.69 18.56 -32.43
N LEU A 359 -22.81 19.16 -31.62
CA LEU A 359 -23.20 20.09 -30.56
C LEU A 359 -23.46 21.47 -31.17
N ARG A 360 -24.67 22.00 -30.94
CA ARG A 360 -25.00 23.43 -31.09
C ARG A 360 -25.50 23.96 -29.75
N ASN A 361 -24.85 25.00 -29.25
CA ASN A 361 -25.43 25.88 -28.23
C ASN A 361 -26.57 26.70 -28.86
N PRO A 362 -27.56 27.06 -28.05
CA PRO A 362 -27.72 28.47 -27.66
C PRO A 362 -27.24 28.72 -26.22
#